data_AF-A0A318EKB5-F1
#
_entry.id   AF-A0A318EKB5-F1
#
_cell.length_a   1.000
_cell.length_b   1.000
_cell.length_c   1.000
_cell.angle_alpha   90.00
_cell.angle_beta   90.00
_cell.angle_gamma   90.00
#
_symmetry.space_group_name_H-M   'P 1'
#
loop_
_entity.id
_entity.type
_entity.pdbx_description
1 polymer ?
#
loop_
_entity_poly.entity_id
_entity_poly.type
_entity_poly.pdbx_seq_one_letter_code
_entity_poly.pdbx_strand_id
1 'polypeptide(L)'
;MIESMPPRKARAAADSADTRRRPYHSPLRRQQAARTREDIVAAGARIAHRLASWDWRALTFKAVAEQAGISVRTVHRHFSDERTLRGAILQRLVEESGVRLDHIELRDFASIATDVHRYLSSFATPAPAAEEPALAALDHRRRAALTSAVERAAPDWPSRDCVIAAAMLDMLWTPPLYERLGTAWRLDTAETSAALAWIAGLIEDAIRTNRRPTA
;
A
#
# COMPACT_ATOMS: atom_id res chain seq x y z
N MET A 1 81.07 24.41 25.45
CA MET A 1 80.72 25.82 25.75
C MET A 1 79.82 26.30 24.63
N ILE A 2 78.50 26.48 24.78
CA ILE A 2 77.71 26.95 25.95
C ILE A 2 78.28 28.31 26.41
N GLU A 3 77.59 29.45 26.44
CA GLU A 3 76.14 29.79 26.37
C GLU A 3 75.96 31.01 25.41
N SER A 4 74.83 31.72 25.18
CA SER A 4 73.47 31.73 25.76
C SER A 4 72.41 32.28 24.76
N MET A 5 71.15 32.38 25.21
CA MET A 5 70.02 33.09 24.56
C MET A 5 69.24 33.84 25.65
N PRO A 6 68.93 35.15 25.47
CA PRO A 6 67.54 35.63 25.72
C PRO A 6 67.15 36.87 24.84
N PRO A 7 65.96 37.50 24.99
CA PRO A 7 64.63 36.89 24.83
C PRO A 7 63.60 37.80 24.08
N ARG A 8 62.39 37.26 23.85
CA ARG A 8 61.07 37.97 23.97
C ARG A 8 60.67 39.02 22.90
N LYS A 9 59.62 38.69 22.11
CA LYS A 9 58.25 39.25 22.31
C LYS A 9 57.22 38.63 21.35
N ALA A 10 56.10 38.17 21.91
CA ALA A 10 54.89 37.88 21.13
C ALA A 10 54.21 39.19 20.69
N ARG A 11 53.58 39.18 19.52
CA ARG A 11 52.55 40.16 19.14
C ARG A 11 51.34 39.40 18.64
N ALA A 12 50.18 39.68 19.25
CA ALA A 12 48.94 38.96 19.00
C ALA A 12 48.04 39.68 17.99
N ALA A 13 47.09 38.91 17.48
CA ALA A 13 45.74 39.31 17.02
C ALA A 13 45.57 40.03 15.67
N ALA A 14 44.38 39.79 15.12
CA ALA A 14 43.84 40.15 13.80
C ALA A 14 44.53 39.46 12.59
N ASP A 15 43.82 38.79 11.67
CA ASP A 15 42.37 38.75 11.45
C ASP A 15 41.72 37.39 11.72
N SER A 16 40.79 37.38 12.67
CA SER A 16 39.77 36.33 12.77
C SER A 16 38.69 36.61 11.74
N ALA A 17 38.90 36.18 10.49
CA ALA A 17 37.86 36.09 9.47
C ALA A 17 36.87 34.94 9.79
N ASP A 18 36.24 35.03 10.96
CA ASP A 18 35.13 34.19 11.41
C ASP A 18 33.91 34.49 10.54
N THR A 19 33.95 33.93 9.32
CA THR A 19 32.85 33.94 8.36
C THR A 19 31.76 33.00 8.85
N ARG A 20 31.09 33.39 9.95
CA ARG A 20 29.83 32.82 10.41
C ARG A 20 28.85 32.89 9.26
N ARG A 21 28.75 31.78 8.52
CA ARG A 21 27.79 31.59 7.44
C ARG A 21 26.39 31.71 8.02
N ARG A 22 25.86 32.94 7.99
CA ARG A 22 24.52 33.29 8.42
C ARG A 22 23.54 32.30 7.77
N PRO A 23 22.80 31.49 8.55
CA PRO A 23 22.00 30.41 7.96
C PRO A 23 20.99 30.97 6.96
N TYR A 24 21.21 30.72 5.67
CA TYR A 24 20.35 31.22 4.59
C TYR A 24 19.05 30.40 4.52
N HIS A 25 18.19 30.59 5.53
CA HIS A 25 16.82 30.08 5.56
C HIS A 25 15.92 30.90 4.65
N SER A 26 16.07 30.74 3.33
CA SER A 26 15.09 31.26 2.38
C SER A 26 13.79 30.45 2.45
N PRO A 27 12.64 31.07 2.80
CA PRO A 27 11.34 30.39 2.80
C PRO A 27 10.97 29.86 1.42
N LEU A 28 11.30 30.61 0.36
CA LEU A 28 11.08 30.21 -1.04
C LEU A 28 11.78 28.89 -1.38
N ARG A 29 13.01 28.67 -0.88
CA ARG A 29 13.74 27.41 -1.12
C ARG A 29 13.08 26.21 -0.41
N ARG A 30 12.44 26.43 0.75
CA ARG A 30 11.65 25.40 1.45
C ARG A 30 10.36 25.09 0.71
N GLN A 31 9.64 26.12 0.26
CA GLN A 31 8.41 25.98 -0.52
C GLN A 31 8.64 25.28 -1.86
N GLN A 32 9.71 25.64 -2.57
CA GLN A 32 10.15 24.94 -3.79
C GLN A 32 10.48 23.47 -3.50
N ALA A 33 11.20 23.18 -2.42
CA ALA A 33 11.54 21.80 -2.06
C ALA A 33 10.33 20.95 -1.64
N ALA A 34 9.32 21.56 -0.99
CA ALA A 34 8.04 20.91 -0.70
C ALA A 34 7.28 20.60 -1.99
N ARG A 35 7.13 21.59 -2.87
CA ARG A 35 6.46 21.43 -4.17
C ARG A 35 7.12 20.34 -5.04
N THR A 36 8.45 20.33 -5.16
CA THR A 36 9.15 19.25 -5.88
C THR A 36 8.93 17.88 -5.24
N ARG A 37 8.80 17.78 -3.91
CA ARG A 37 8.44 16.52 -3.24
C ARG A 37 7.01 16.10 -3.58
N GLU A 38 6.06 17.03 -3.59
CA GLU A 38 4.66 16.79 -4.00
C GLU A 38 4.58 16.34 -5.46
N ASP A 39 5.28 17.00 -6.38
CA ASP A 39 5.35 16.66 -7.81
C ASP A 39 5.87 15.22 -8.03
N ILE A 40 6.89 14.80 -7.26
CA ILE A 40 7.44 13.43 -7.25
C ILE A 40 6.39 12.42 -6.76
N VAL A 41 5.69 12.71 -5.66
CA VAL A 41 4.65 11.82 -5.10
C VAL A 41 3.47 11.69 -6.06
N ALA A 42 3.03 12.80 -6.67
CA ALA A 42 1.96 12.80 -7.68
C ALA A 42 2.36 12.04 -8.96
N ALA A 43 3.62 12.11 -9.38
CA ALA A 43 4.14 11.27 -10.47
C ALA A 43 4.13 9.78 -10.10
N GLY A 44 4.51 9.44 -8.87
CA GLY A 44 4.40 8.09 -8.33
C GLY A 44 2.96 7.58 -8.29
N ALA A 45 2.01 8.38 -7.81
CA ALA A 45 0.58 8.04 -7.83
C ALA A 45 0.08 7.77 -9.26
N ARG A 46 0.46 8.60 -10.25
CA ARG A 46 0.12 8.37 -11.67
C ARG A 46 0.69 7.06 -12.25
N ILE A 47 1.82 6.57 -11.75
CA ILE A 47 2.33 5.23 -12.10
C ILE A 47 1.47 4.17 -11.41
N ALA A 48 1.23 4.31 -10.11
CA ALA A 48 0.40 3.39 -9.32
C ALA A 48 -0.99 3.17 -9.96
N HIS A 49 -1.64 4.24 -10.40
CA HIS A 49 -2.93 4.23 -11.13
C HIS A 49 -2.93 3.39 -12.42
N ARG A 50 -1.76 3.03 -12.96
CA ARG A 50 -1.61 2.15 -14.14
C ARG A 50 -1.02 0.78 -13.82
N LEU A 51 -0.59 0.54 -12.57
CA LEU A 51 -0.13 -0.78 -12.16
C LEU A 51 -1.34 -1.69 -11.99
N ALA A 52 -1.25 -2.86 -12.60
CA ALA A 52 -2.39 -3.76 -12.64
C ALA A 52 -2.66 -4.47 -11.29
N SER A 53 -1.63 -4.55 -10.45
CA SER A 53 -1.68 -5.12 -9.11
C SER A 53 -0.89 -4.24 -8.14
N TRP A 54 -0.98 -4.57 -6.86
CA TRP A 54 -0.10 -4.05 -5.81
C TRP A 54 1.36 -4.57 -5.93
N ASP A 55 1.87 -4.82 -7.15
CA ASP A 55 3.30 -5.09 -7.39
C ASP A 55 4.09 -3.78 -7.50
N TRP A 56 4.46 -3.24 -6.34
CA TRP A 56 5.23 -2.01 -6.18
C TRP A 56 6.66 -2.07 -6.75
N ARG A 57 7.11 -3.20 -7.32
CA ARG A 57 8.41 -3.34 -7.99
C ARG A 57 8.59 -2.35 -9.15
N ALA A 58 7.52 -2.06 -9.90
CA ALA A 58 7.57 -1.09 -10.99
C ALA A 58 7.76 0.36 -10.51
N LEU A 59 7.39 0.65 -9.26
CA LEU A 59 7.59 1.95 -8.63
C LEU A 59 9.03 2.09 -8.13
N THR A 60 9.91 2.44 -9.05
CA THR A 60 11.33 2.71 -8.82
C THR A 60 11.65 4.21 -8.90
N PHE A 61 12.79 4.62 -8.34
CA PHE A 61 13.28 6.00 -8.48
C PHE A 61 13.45 6.42 -9.95
N LYS A 62 13.84 5.48 -10.84
CA LYS A 62 13.96 5.74 -12.28
C LYS A 62 12.60 6.04 -12.90
N ALA A 63 11.62 5.15 -12.69
CA ALA A 63 10.28 5.30 -13.25
C ALA A 63 9.59 6.60 -12.79
N VAL A 64 9.73 6.94 -11.50
CA VAL A 64 9.13 8.17 -10.95
C VAL A 64 9.84 9.43 -11.47
N ALA A 65 11.18 9.42 -11.59
CA ALA A 65 11.93 10.53 -12.17
C ALA A 65 11.52 10.81 -13.63
N GLU A 66 11.39 9.75 -14.43
CA GLU A 66 10.92 9.79 -15.82
C GLU A 66 9.49 10.35 -15.92
N GLN A 67 8.56 9.83 -15.11
CA GLN A 67 7.17 10.31 -15.06
C GLN A 67 7.01 11.74 -14.53
N ALA A 68 7.95 12.23 -13.73
CA ALA A 68 7.98 13.60 -13.22
C ALA A 68 8.76 14.57 -14.14
N GLY A 69 9.47 14.08 -15.17
CA GLY A 69 10.31 14.91 -16.03
C GLY A 69 11.54 15.50 -15.31
N ILE A 70 12.06 14.82 -14.28
CA ILE A 70 13.20 15.30 -13.48
C ILE A 70 14.35 14.29 -13.44
N SER A 71 15.52 14.71 -12.94
CA SER A 71 16.65 13.80 -12.75
C SER A 71 16.44 12.83 -11.57
N VAL A 72 16.94 11.60 -11.70
CA VAL A 72 16.95 10.59 -10.61
C VAL A 72 17.70 11.11 -9.37
N ARG A 73 18.74 11.95 -9.56
CA ARG A 73 19.45 12.66 -8.47
C ARG A 73 18.53 13.61 -7.69
N THR A 74 17.53 14.21 -8.35
CA THR A 74 16.51 15.02 -7.68
C THR A 74 15.64 14.14 -6.78
N VAL A 75 15.19 12.96 -7.26
CA VAL A 75 14.41 12.02 -6.44
C VAL A 75 15.20 11.58 -5.20
N HIS A 76 16.45 11.14 -5.34
CA HIS A 76 17.35 10.80 -4.22
C HIS A 76 17.55 11.94 -3.20
N ARG A 77 17.41 13.21 -3.62
CA ARG A 77 17.54 14.36 -2.73
C ARG A 77 16.29 14.60 -1.87
N HIS A 78 15.13 14.11 -2.31
CA HIS A 78 13.86 14.23 -1.59
C HIS A 78 13.43 12.93 -0.87
N PHE A 79 14.00 11.79 -1.24
CA PHE A 79 13.72 10.46 -0.68
C PHE A 79 15.03 9.67 -0.52
N SER A 80 15.28 9.17 0.69
CA SER A 80 16.47 8.37 1.02
C SER A 80 16.53 7.05 0.25
N ASP A 81 15.38 6.43 0.05
CA ASP A 81 15.21 5.07 -0.45
C ASP A 81 13.82 4.86 -1.06
N GLU A 82 13.66 3.77 -1.82
CA GLU A 82 12.39 3.44 -2.49
C GLU A 82 11.27 3.08 -1.51
N ARG A 83 11.58 2.61 -0.30
CA ARG A 83 10.56 2.31 0.72
C ARG A 83 9.90 3.60 1.21
N THR A 84 10.68 4.64 1.44
CA THR A 84 10.21 5.96 1.89
C THR A 84 9.42 6.67 0.78
N LEU A 85 9.81 6.50 -0.50
CA LEU A 85 9.03 6.99 -1.63
C LEU A 85 7.71 6.23 -1.79
N ARG A 86 7.73 4.89 -1.77
CA ARG A 86 6.52 4.06 -1.82
C ARG A 86 5.57 4.38 -0.66
N GLY A 87 6.08 4.61 0.54
CA GLY A 87 5.29 5.04 1.69
C GLY A 87 4.57 6.37 1.48
N ALA A 88 5.25 7.37 0.93
CA ALA A 88 4.62 8.66 0.62
C ALA A 88 3.59 8.57 -0.52
N ILE A 89 3.83 7.71 -1.53
CA ILE A 89 2.86 7.43 -2.59
C ILE A 89 1.63 6.69 -2.03
N LEU A 90 1.84 5.69 -1.18
CA LEU A 90 0.75 4.96 -0.50
C LEU A 90 -0.10 5.90 0.36
N GLN A 91 0.52 6.77 1.15
CA GLN A 91 -0.20 7.80 1.90
C GLN A 91 -1.05 8.67 0.96
N ARG A 92 -0.48 9.13 -0.15
CA ARG A 92 -1.21 9.94 -1.13
C ARG A 92 -2.40 9.19 -1.76
N LEU A 93 -2.27 7.90 -2.03
CA LEU A 93 -3.37 7.08 -2.56
C LEU A 93 -4.47 6.83 -1.52
N VAL A 94 -4.13 6.74 -0.24
CA VAL A 94 -5.10 6.68 0.88
C VAL A 94 -5.82 8.03 1.05
N GLU A 95 -5.11 9.15 0.93
CA GLU A 95 -5.72 10.48 0.91
C GLU A 95 -6.67 10.66 -0.29
N GLU A 96 -6.29 10.17 -1.48
CA GLU A 96 -7.11 10.20 -2.70
C GLU A 96 -8.36 9.32 -2.63
N SER A 97 -8.34 8.22 -1.87
CA SER A 97 -9.52 7.38 -1.64
C SER A 97 -10.49 7.94 -0.59
N GLY A 98 -10.12 9.02 0.11
CA GLY A 98 -10.93 9.64 1.17
C GLY A 98 -10.97 8.85 2.48
N VAL A 99 -10.21 7.75 2.59
CA VAL A 99 -10.26 6.83 3.73
C VAL A 99 -9.40 7.34 4.89
N ARG A 100 -10.05 7.64 6.02
CA ARG A 100 -9.36 8.04 7.27
C ARG A 100 -9.08 6.83 8.16
N LEU A 101 -7.93 6.20 7.98
CA LEU A 101 -7.53 5.00 8.74
C LEU A 101 -7.50 5.22 10.27
N ASP A 102 -7.16 6.43 10.72
CA ASP A 102 -7.03 6.77 12.14
C ASP A 102 -8.36 6.83 12.92
N HIS A 103 -9.49 6.70 12.22
CA HIS A 103 -10.84 6.82 12.79
C HIS A 103 -11.81 5.74 12.25
N ILE A 104 -11.31 4.53 11.97
CA ILE A 104 -12.17 3.41 11.57
C ILE A 104 -12.98 2.94 12.78
N GLU A 105 -14.31 3.02 12.70
CA GLU A 105 -15.23 2.31 13.57
C GLU A 105 -15.83 1.10 12.85
N LEU A 106 -16.16 0.03 13.60
CA LEU A 106 -16.63 -1.24 13.01
C LEU A 106 -17.91 -1.07 12.17
N ARG A 107 -18.82 -0.18 12.57
CA ARG A 107 -20.05 0.12 11.82
C ARG A 107 -19.78 0.75 10.44
N ASP A 108 -18.66 1.45 10.29
CA ASP A 108 -18.30 2.20 9.08
C ASP A 108 -17.41 1.35 8.15
N PHE A 109 -16.87 0.23 8.65
CA PHE A 109 -15.96 -0.67 7.94
C PHE A 109 -16.50 -1.17 6.59
N ALA A 110 -17.80 -1.49 6.51
CA ALA A 110 -18.42 -1.96 5.26
C ALA A 110 -18.42 -0.89 4.15
N SER A 111 -18.68 0.38 4.48
CA SER A 111 -18.56 1.50 3.54
C SER A 111 -17.10 1.66 3.13
N ILE A 112 -16.19 1.76 4.11
CA ILE A 112 -14.75 1.96 3.88
C ILE A 112 -14.18 0.87 2.97
N ALA A 113 -14.49 -0.41 3.22
CA ALA A 113 -14.04 -1.51 2.38
C ALA A 113 -14.58 -1.41 0.93
N THR A 114 -15.85 -0.99 0.78
CA THR A 114 -16.49 -0.80 -0.54
C THR A 114 -15.91 0.41 -1.28
N ASP A 115 -15.60 1.50 -0.58
CA ASP A 115 -14.99 2.70 -1.13
C ASP A 115 -13.54 2.44 -1.56
N VAL A 116 -12.75 1.72 -0.74
CA VAL A 116 -11.43 1.19 -1.12
C VAL A 116 -11.54 0.28 -2.35
N HIS A 117 -12.51 -0.65 -2.40
CA HIS A 117 -12.65 -1.54 -3.54
C HIS A 117 -13.05 -0.80 -4.82
N ARG A 118 -13.95 0.19 -4.73
CA ARG A 118 -14.36 1.04 -5.87
C ARG A 118 -13.19 1.87 -6.37
N TYR A 119 -12.40 2.45 -5.47
CA TYR A 119 -11.16 3.14 -5.81
C TYR A 119 -10.18 2.19 -6.50
N LEU A 120 -9.93 1.00 -5.95
CA LEU A 120 -9.05 0.00 -6.56
C LEU A 120 -9.56 -0.53 -7.91
N SER A 121 -10.87 -0.55 -8.13
CA SER A 121 -11.46 -0.94 -9.42
C SER A 121 -11.30 0.12 -10.52
N SER A 122 -10.86 1.34 -10.20
CA SER A 122 -10.51 2.34 -11.24
C SER A 122 -9.10 2.16 -11.79
N PHE A 123 -8.28 1.30 -11.18
CA PHE A 123 -6.96 0.93 -11.66
C PHE A 123 -7.10 -0.12 -12.77
N ALA A 124 -6.06 -0.29 -13.60
CA ALA A 124 -6.06 -1.35 -14.59
C ALA A 124 -6.17 -2.74 -13.92
N THR A 125 -7.01 -3.63 -14.45
CA THR A 125 -7.02 -5.05 -14.01
C THR A 125 -5.80 -5.77 -14.56
N PRO A 126 -5.16 -6.72 -13.84
CA PRO A 126 -4.13 -7.58 -14.44
C PRO A 126 -4.72 -8.34 -15.62
N ALA A 127 -3.97 -8.40 -16.72
CA ALA A 127 -4.11 -9.55 -17.59
C ALA A 127 -3.85 -10.80 -16.73
N PRO A 128 -4.71 -11.84 -16.79
CA PRO A 128 -4.47 -13.05 -16.03
C PRO A 128 -3.08 -13.58 -16.40
N ALA A 129 -2.27 -13.89 -15.37
CA ALA A 129 -1.01 -14.56 -15.58
C ALA A 129 -1.26 -15.90 -16.29
N ALA A 130 -0.26 -16.41 -17.02
CA ALA A 130 -0.33 -17.74 -17.61
C ALA A 130 -0.40 -18.78 -16.48
N GLU A 131 -1.61 -19.14 -16.09
CA GLU A 131 -1.89 -20.07 -15.00
C GLU A 131 -1.67 -21.51 -15.48
N GLU A 132 -1.13 -22.35 -14.60
CA GLU A 132 -0.90 -23.76 -14.92
C GLU A 132 -2.25 -24.47 -15.18
N PRO A 133 -2.44 -25.19 -16.31
CA PRO A 133 -3.76 -25.71 -16.68
C PRO A 133 -4.41 -26.60 -15.63
N ALA A 134 -3.63 -27.35 -14.85
CA ALA A 134 -4.12 -28.18 -13.75
C ALA A 134 -4.66 -27.34 -12.58
N LEU A 135 -4.00 -26.21 -12.27
CA LEU A 135 -4.41 -25.28 -11.21
C LEU A 135 -5.70 -24.56 -11.63
N ALA A 136 -5.76 -24.05 -12.86
CA ALA A 136 -6.95 -23.41 -13.43
C ALA A 136 -8.17 -24.36 -13.44
N ALA A 137 -7.96 -25.65 -13.77
CA ALA A 137 -9.02 -26.66 -13.75
C ALA A 137 -9.53 -26.98 -12.33
N LEU A 138 -8.62 -27.06 -11.35
CA LEU A 138 -8.97 -27.24 -9.94
C LEU A 138 -9.76 -26.05 -9.41
N ASP A 139 -9.33 -24.83 -9.74
CA ASP A 139 -9.95 -23.59 -9.31
C ASP A 139 -11.35 -23.39 -9.93
N HIS A 140 -11.52 -23.70 -11.22
CA HIS A 140 -12.84 -23.76 -11.85
C HIS A 140 -13.77 -24.77 -11.15
N ARG A 141 -13.26 -25.96 -10.80
CA ARG A 141 -14.03 -26.98 -10.08
C ARG A 141 -14.42 -26.50 -8.67
N ARG A 142 -13.55 -25.77 -7.97
CA ARG A 142 -13.85 -25.18 -6.65
C ARG A 142 -14.96 -24.14 -6.76
N ARG A 143 -14.83 -23.17 -7.67
CA ARG A 143 -15.83 -22.10 -7.91
C ARG A 143 -17.21 -22.67 -8.27
N ALA A 144 -17.25 -23.69 -9.13
CA ALA A 144 -18.50 -24.39 -9.46
C ALA A 144 -19.11 -25.10 -8.24
N ALA A 145 -18.30 -25.84 -7.45
CA ALA A 145 -18.78 -26.56 -6.28
C ALA A 145 -19.35 -25.64 -5.19
N LEU A 146 -18.70 -24.50 -4.94
CA LEU A 146 -19.18 -23.47 -4.00
C LEU A 146 -20.50 -22.85 -4.48
N THR A 147 -20.58 -22.47 -5.75
CA THR A 147 -21.80 -21.89 -6.34
C THR A 147 -22.99 -22.85 -6.19
N SER A 148 -22.82 -24.12 -6.58
CA SER A 148 -23.86 -25.14 -6.43
C SER A 148 -24.20 -25.46 -4.98
N ALA A 149 -23.30 -25.24 -4.02
CA ALA A 149 -23.59 -25.40 -2.59
C ALA A 149 -24.51 -24.28 -2.07
N VAL A 150 -24.25 -23.03 -2.47
CA VAL A 150 -25.11 -21.88 -2.12
C VAL A 150 -26.49 -22.01 -2.77
N GLU A 151 -26.57 -22.37 -4.06
CA GLU A 151 -27.84 -22.56 -4.78
C GLU A 151 -28.74 -23.62 -4.12
N ARG A 152 -28.16 -24.71 -3.57
CA ARG A 152 -28.92 -25.71 -2.82
C ARG A 152 -29.36 -25.22 -1.43
N ALA A 153 -28.60 -24.32 -0.81
CA ALA A 153 -28.91 -23.77 0.51
C ALA A 153 -29.93 -22.62 0.46
N ALA A 154 -29.99 -21.88 -0.66
CA ALA A 154 -30.91 -20.78 -0.90
C ALA A 154 -31.50 -20.86 -2.33
N PRO A 155 -32.44 -21.78 -2.59
CA PRO A 155 -33.01 -21.98 -3.94
C PRO A 155 -33.84 -20.79 -4.45
N ASP A 156 -34.31 -19.93 -3.54
CA ASP A 156 -35.09 -18.73 -3.86
C ASP A 156 -34.22 -17.49 -4.18
N TRP A 157 -32.88 -17.61 -4.08
CA TRP A 157 -31.98 -16.51 -4.39
C TRP A 157 -31.74 -16.36 -5.90
N PRO A 158 -31.63 -15.13 -6.42
CA PRO A 158 -31.11 -14.89 -7.76
C PRO A 158 -29.72 -15.51 -7.91
N SER A 159 -29.42 -16.16 -9.04
CA SER A 159 -28.12 -16.81 -9.28
C SER A 159 -26.91 -15.88 -9.09
N ARG A 160 -27.10 -14.56 -9.31
CA ARG A 160 -26.07 -13.55 -9.04
C ARG A 160 -25.72 -13.44 -7.55
N ASP A 161 -26.71 -13.51 -6.68
CA ASP A 161 -26.54 -13.41 -5.23
C ASP A 161 -25.85 -14.69 -4.71
N CYS A 162 -26.20 -15.85 -5.28
CA CYS A 162 -25.50 -17.12 -5.05
C CYS A 162 -24.02 -17.05 -5.45
N VAL A 163 -23.71 -16.50 -6.63
CA VAL A 163 -22.32 -16.31 -7.11
C VAL A 163 -21.56 -15.32 -6.22
N ILE A 164 -22.19 -14.23 -5.74
CA ILE A 164 -21.54 -13.29 -4.82
C ILE A 164 -21.19 -13.98 -3.50
N ALA A 165 -22.13 -14.71 -2.88
CA ALA A 165 -21.87 -15.43 -1.64
C ALA A 165 -20.83 -16.55 -1.81
N ALA A 166 -20.88 -17.30 -2.91
CA ALA A 166 -19.87 -18.30 -3.25
C ALA A 166 -18.48 -17.68 -3.44
N ALA A 167 -18.37 -16.51 -4.07
CA ALA A 167 -17.11 -15.79 -4.22
C ALA A 167 -16.55 -15.31 -2.87
N MET A 168 -17.39 -14.87 -1.93
CA MET A 168 -16.93 -14.51 -0.58
C MET A 168 -16.39 -15.72 0.19
N LEU A 169 -17.00 -16.89 0.04
CA LEU A 169 -16.49 -18.15 0.59
C LEU A 169 -15.19 -18.61 -0.10
N ASP A 170 -15.07 -18.41 -1.41
CA ASP A 170 -13.87 -18.76 -2.19
C ASP A 170 -12.62 -18.00 -1.71
N MET A 171 -12.77 -16.73 -1.30
CA MET A 171 -11.66 -15.94 -0.74
C MET A 171 -11.01 -16.58 0.48
N LEU A 172 -11.75 -17.40 1.25
CA LEU A 172 -11.25 -18.12 2.42
C LEU A 172 -10.23 -19.22 2.06
N TRP A 173 -10.14 -19.61 0.78
CA TRP A 173 -9.28 -20.67 0.26
C TRP A 173 -8.06 -20.13 -0.52
N THR A 174 -7.83 -18.81 -0.49
CA THR A 174 -6.77 -18.17 -1.28
C THR A 174 -5.44 -18.11 -0.51
N PRO A 175 -4.28 -18.46 -1.12
CA PRO A 175 -2.98 -18.35 -0.46
C PRO A 175 -2.66 -16.96 0.13
N PRO A 176 -3.01 -15.83 -0.53
CA PRO A 176 -2.81 -14.50 0.04
C PRO A 176 -3.54 -14.25 1.37
N LEU A 177 -4.69 -14.91 1.64
CA LEU A 177 -5.35 -14.80 2.93
C LEU A 177 -4.54 -15.51 4.02
N TYR A 178 -4.10 -16.75 3.76
CA TYR A 178 -3.27 -17.52 4.68
C TYR A 178 -1.96 -16.78 5.01
N GLU A 179 -1.26 -16.29 3.98
CA GLU A 179 -0.05 -15.48 4.16
C GLU A 179 -0.32 -14.21 4.99
N ARG A 180 -1.43 -13.51 4.75
CA ARG A 180 -1.78 -12.28 5.48
C ARG A 180 -2.08 -12.57 6.96
N LEU A 181 -2.82 -13.65 7.27
CA LEU A 181 -3.13 -14.04 8.64
C LEU A 181 -1.86 -14.47 9.41
N GLY A 182 -1.02 -15.31 8.81
CA GLY A 182 0.21 -15.78 9.45
C GLY A 182 1.34 -14.75 9.54
N THR A 183 1.49 -13.83 8.58
CA THR A 183 2.63 -12.88 8.55
C THR A 183 2.30 -11.50 9.13
N ALA A 184 1.16 -10.91 8.73
CA ALA A 184 0.80 -9.56 9.14
C ALA A 184 0.06 -9.55 10.48
N TRP A 185 -0.86 -10.50 10.69
CA TRP A 185 -1.60 -10.65 11.94
C TRP A 185 -0.95 -11.61 12.94
N ARG A 186 -0.03 -12.46 12.48
CA ARG A 186 0.73 -13.43 13.30
C ARG A 186 -0.14 -14.45 14.04
N LEU A 187 -1.28 -14.80 13.45
CA LEU A 187 -2.13 -15.87 13.97
C LEU A 187 -1.45 -17.23 13.75
N ASP A 188 -1.57 -18.13 14.72
CA ASP A 188 -1.15 -19.52 14.55
C ASP A 188 -2.17 -20.32 13.72
N THR A 189 -1.87 -21.61 13.47
CA THR A 189 -2.73 -22.49 12.66
C THR A 189 -4.11 -22.73 13.30
N ALA A 190 -4.20 -22.80 14.63
CA ALA A 190 -5.44 -23.02 15.35
C ALA A 190 -6.31 -21.76 15.38
N GLU A 191 -5.69 -20.60 15.65
CA GLU A 191 -6.34 -19.29 15.57
C GLU A 191 -6.83 -18.99 14.15
N THR A 192 -6.02 -19.27 13.13
CA THR A 192 -6.39 -19.14 11.72
C THR A 192 -7.58 -20.04 11.37
N SER A 193 -7.54 -21.32 11.77
CA SER A 193 -8.64 -22.26 11.53
C SER A 193 -9.94 -21.81 12.22
N ALA A 194 -9.87 -21.34 13.46
CA ALA A 194 -11.02 -20.80 14.19
C ALA A 194 -11.60 -19.54 13.53
N ALA A 195 -10.74 -18.62 13.07
CA ALA A 195 -11.17 -17.41 12.38
C ALA A 195 -11.87 -17.71 11.04
N LEU A 196 -11.33 -18.67 10.26
CA LEU A 196 -11.93 -19.11 9.00
C LEU A 196 -13.28 -19.84 9.22
N ALA A 197 -13.37 -20.70 10.24
CA ALA A 197 -14.62 -21.35 10.61
C ALA A 197 -15.69 -20.35 11.07
N TRP A 198 -15.31 -19.34 11.85
CA TRP A 198 -16.21 -18.29 12.33
C TRP A 198 -16.80 -17.45 11.17
N ILE A 199 -15.96 -16.96 10.25
CA ILE A 199 -16.46 -16.15 9.12
C ILE A 199 -17.27 -16.99 8.12
N ALA A 200 -16.91 -18.27 7.91
CA ALA A 200 -17.71 -19.18 7.10
C ALA A 200 -19.10 -19.41 7.73
N GLY A 201 -19.17 -19.62 9.05
CA GLY A 201 -20.43 -19.74 9.79
C GLY A 201 -21.31 -18.49 9.69
N LEU A 202 -20.74 -17.29 9.79
CA LEU A 202 -21.48 -16.04 9.61
C LEU A 202 -22.10 -15.90 8.21
N ILE A 203 -21.42 -16.40 7.17
CA ILE A 203 -21.93 -16.42 5.79
C ILE A 203 -23.00 -17.51 5.63
N GLU A 204 -22.79 -18.72 6.18
CA GLU A 204 -23.82 -19.78 6.20
C GLU A 204 -25.11 -19.29 6.89
N ASP A 205 -24.99 -18.68 8.07
CA ASP A 205 -26.11 -18.09 8.80
C ASP A 205 -26.81 -17.01 7.98
N ALA A 206 -26.09 -16.17 7.24
CA ALA A 206 -26.68 -15.17 6.35
C ALA A 206 -27.49 -15.83 5.22
N ILE A 207 -26.95 -16.86 4.57
CA ILE A 207 -27.64 -17.65 3.55
C ILE A 207 -28.92 -18.28 4.13
N ARG A 208 -28.80 -18.99 5.26
CA ARG A 208 -29.91 -19.71 5.92
C ARG A 208 -30.99 -18.80 6.48
N THR A 209 -30.65 -17.56 6.85
CA THR A 209 -31.60 -16.54 7.32
C THR A 209 -32.12 -15.62 6.20
N ASN A 210 -31.89 -16.00 4.93
CA ASN A 210 -32.33 -15.25 3.75
C ASN A 210 -31.78 -13.79 3.69
N ARG A 211 -30.63 -13.54 4.32
CA ARG A 211 -29.92 -12.24 4.29
C ARG A 211 -28.98 -12.21 3.09
N ARG A 212 -29.57 -12.07 1.90
CA ARG A 212 -28.84 -12.00 0.63
C ARG A 212 -27.87 -10.81 0.53
N PRO A 213 -26.77 -10.91 -0.22
CA PRO A 213 -25.94 -9.76 -0.60
C PRO A 213 -26.72 -8.85 -1.56
N THR A 214 -27.53 -7.94 -1.05
CA THR A 214 -28.26 -6.96 -1.87
C THR A 214 -27.29 -6.02 -2.58
N ALA A 215 -27.40 -5.95 -3.91
CA ALA A 215 -26.86 -4.88 -4.74
C ALA A 215 -27.65 -3.57 -4.57
#